data_AF-A0A944SU61-F1
#
_entry.id   AF-A0A944SU61-F1
#
_cell.length_a   1.000
_cell.length_b   1.000
_cell.length_c   1.000
_cell.angle_alpha   90.00
_cell.angle_beta   90.00
_cell.angle_gamma   90.00
#
_symmetry.space_group_name_H-M   'P 1'
#
loop_
_entity.id
_entity.type
_entity.pdbx_description
1 polymer ?
#
loop_
_entity_poly.entity_id
_entity_poly.type
_entity_poly.pdbx_seq_one_letter_code
_entity_poly.pdbx_strand_id
1 'polypeptide(L)'
;MTVKNEPAAKAKIEQAKPSRIWLIPFLAVLIGGWMVYHDWKNQGPLITVEFKTASGIEVGTTKIKSLDVDIGQVTKVVIKPGLDGVIVTARLASPDYEALLREDTVFWVVSPQVTRAGISGLHTLLSGPYIELYPGKNGFKSVTGNG
;
A
#
# COMPACT_ATOMS: atom_id res chain seq x y z
N MET A 1 -42.99 -58.06 -49.36
CA MET A 1 -42.47 -57.56 -48.06
C MET A 1 -42.21 -56.05 -48.22
N THR A 2 -43.12 -55.20 -47.76
CA THR A 2 -42.97 -53.73 -47.85
C THR A 2 -42.55 -53.20 -46.49
N VAL A 3 -41.31 -52.72 -46.40
CA VAL A 3 -40.74 -52.11 -45.20
C VAL A 3 -41.39 -50.74 -45.00
N LYS A 4 -42.11 -50.57 -43.89
CA LYS A 4 -42.77 -49.33 -43.50
C LYS A 4 -41.71 -48.40 -42.90
N ASN A 5 -41.33 -47.37 -43.64
CA ASN A 5 -40.41 -46.34 -43.13
C ASN A 5 -41.19 -45.36 -42.26
N GLU A 6 -40.98 -45.43 -40.96
CA GLU A 6 -41.47 -44.42 -40.01
C GLU A 6 -40.63 -43.13 -40.15
N PRO A 7 -41.25 -41.94 -40.10
CA PRO A 7 -40.52 -40.70 -40.23
C PRO A 7 -39.64 -40.53 -38.99
N ALA A 8 -38.32 -40.41 -39.20
CA ALA A 8 -37.37 -40.08 -38.14
C ALA A 8 -37.81 -38.77 -37.46
N ALA A 9 -38.33 -38.89 -36.24
CA ALA A 9 -38.76 -37.77 -35.43
C ALA A 9 -37.53 -36.90 -35.14
N LYS A 10 -37.43 -35.74 -35.82
CA LYS A 10 -36.35 -34.79 -35.58
C LYS A 10 -36.55 -34.17 -34.20
N ALA A 11 -35.62 -34.44 -33.29
CA ALA A 11 -35.57 -33.81 -31.98
C ALA A 11 -35.45 -32.29 -32.16
N LYS A 12 -36.50 -31.57 -31.79
CA LYS A 12 -36.52 -30.11 -31.75
C LYS A 12 -35.70 -29.69 -30.52
N ILE A 13 -34.44 -29.36 -30.74
CA ILE A 13 -33.59 -28.80 -29.69
C ILE A 13 -34.08 -27.37 -29.44
N GLU A 14 -34.90 -27.21 -28.41
CA GLU A 14 -35.30 -25.91 -27.90
C GLU A 14 -34.05 -25.27 -27.29
N GLN A 15 -33.44 -24.33 -28.01
CA GLN A 15 -32.23 -23.66 -27.57
C GLN A 15 -32.55 -22.88 -26.28
N ALA A 16 -32.00 -23.33 -25.17
CA ALA A 16 -32.14 -22.67 -23.88
C ALA A 16 -31.59 -21.24 -24.01
N LYS A 17 -32.49 -20.25 -24.02
CA LYS A 17 -32.11 -18.84 -23.92
C LYS A 17 -31.27 -18.68 -22.64
N PRO A 18 -30.11 -18.00 -22.67
CA PRO A 18 -29.33 -17.79 -21.47
C PRO A 18 -30.20 -16.99 -20.51
N SER A 19 -30.70 -17.71 -19.50
CA SER A 19 -31.70 -17.19 -18.61
C SER A 19 -31.11 -16.08 -17.75
N ARG A 20 -31.97 -15.17 -17.30
CA ARG A 20 -31.70 -14.02 -16.41
C ARG A 20 -30.98 -14.41 -15.10
N ILE A 21 -30.78 -15.70 -14.83
CA ILE A 21 -29.89 -16.28 -13.80
C ILE A 21 -28.42 -15.86 -13.96
N TRP A 22 -27.95 -15.51 -15.18
CA TRP A 22 -26.56 -15.04 -15.37
C TRP A 22 -26.28 -13.65 -14.78
N LEU A 23 -27.30 -12.97 -14.23
CA LEU A 23 -27.12 -11.74 -13.47
C LEU A 23 -26.30 -11.95 -12.19
N ILE A 24 -26.42 -13.11 -11.52
CA ILE A 24 -25.68 -13.39 -10.29
C ILE A 24 -24.15 -13.43 -10.52
N PRO A 25 -23.61 -14.20 -11.48
CA PRO A 25 -22.17 -14.18 -11.75
C PRO A 25 -21.70 -12.82 -12.26
N PHE A 26 -22.49 -12.12 -13.08
CA PHE A 26 -22.14 -10.78 -13.52
C PHE A 26 -22.06 -9.78 -12.36
N LEU A 27 -23.03 -9.83 -11.44
CA LEU A 27 -23.04 -9.01 -10.23
C LEU A 27 -21.85 -9.32 -9.32
N ALA A 28 -21.49 -10.60 -9.17
CA ALA A 28 -20.32 -11.01 -8.41
C ALA A 28 -19.01 -10.47 -9.02
N VAL A 29 -18.86 -10.54 -10.35
CA VAL A 29 -17.71 -9.96 -11.07
C VAL A 29 -17.68 -8.45 -10.94
N LEU A 30 -18.83 -7.78 -11.00
CA LEU A 30 -18.94 -6.33 -10.78
C LEU A 30 -18.47 -5.92 -9.39
N ILE A 31 -18.95 -6.60 -8.35
CA ILE A 31 -18.56 -6.32 -6.97
C ILE A 31 -17.06 -6.60 -6.77
N GLY A 32 -16.56 -7.73 -7.29
CA GLY A 32 -15.14 -8.07 -7.21
C GLY A 32 -14.25 -7.06 -7.93
N GLY A 33 -14.62 -6.66 -9.15
CA GLY A 33 -13.93 -5.62 -9.91
C GLY A 33 -13.95 -4.27 -9.19
N TRP A 34 -15.08 -3.91 -8.59
CA TRP A 34 -15.19 -2.69 -7.80
C TRP A 34 -14.32 -2.72 -6.54
N MET A 35 -14.21 -3.87 -5.86
CA MET A 35 -13.38 -4.02 -4.66
C MET A 35 -11.89 -3.89 -4.99
N VAL A 36 -11.43 -4.52 -6.08
CA VAL A 36 -10.04 -4.38 -6.58
C VAL A 36 -9.75 -2.93 -6.97
N TYR A 37 -10.68 -2.27 -7.64
CA TYR A 37 -10.54 -0.86 -8.02
C TYR A 37 -10.48 0.05 -6.79
N HIS A 38 -11.31 -0.21 -5.79
CA HIS A 38 -11.35 0.54 -4.55
C HIS A 38 -10.06 0.38 -3.75
N ASP A 39 -9.53 -0.85 -3.63
CA ASP A 39 -8.28 -1.11 -2.91
C ASP A 39 -7.08 -0.43 -3.59
N TRP A 40 -6.94 -0.57 -4.91
CA TRP A 40 -5.83 0.06 -5.63
C TRP A 40 -5.85 1.59 -5.50
N LYS A 41 -7.02 2.22 -5.59
CA LYS A 41 -7.11 3.69 -5.49
C LYS A 41 -6.75 4.23 -4.10
N ASN A 42 -6.85 3.42 -3.05
CA ASN A 42 -6.60 3.84 -1.67
C ASN A 42 -5.15 3.58 -1.21
N GLN A 43 -4.33 2.90 -2.02
CA GLN A 43 -2.92 2.68 -1.71
C GLN A 43 -2.11 3.96 -1.97
N GLY A 44 -1.32 4.40 -0.97
CA GLY A 44 -0.41 5.53 -1.15
C GLY A 44 0.81 5.18 -2.03
N PRO A 45 1.53 6.21 -2.50
CA PRO A 45 2.68 6.03 -3.39
C PRO A 45 3.83 5.27 -2.71
N LEU A 46 4.65 4.60 -3.53
CA LEU A 46 5.92 4.04 -3.06
C LEU A 46 7.02 5.08 -3.18
N ILE A 47 7.79 5.24 -2.10
CA ILE A 47 8.99 6.07 -2.06
C ILE A 47 10.23 5.21 -1.91
N THR A 48 11.34 5.70 -2.42
CA THR A 48 12.65 5.08 -2.26
C THR A 48 13.60 6.08 -1.62
N VAL A 49 14.23 5.68 -0.52
CA VAL A 49 15.15 6.53 0.25
C VAL A 49 16.45 5.77 0.46
N GLU A 50 17.56 6.45 0.21
CA GLU A 50 18.89 5.90 0.48
C GLU A 50 19.35 6.26 1.89
N PHE A 51 19.82 5.27 2.64
CA PHE A 51 20.42 5.47 3.96
C PHE A 51 21.82 4.87 3.99
N LYS A 52 22.67 5.40 4.89
CA LYS A 52 24.01 4.82 5.13
C LYS A 52 23.94 3.46 5.85
N THR A 53 22.90 3.24 6.65
CA THR A 53 22.71 2.01 7.41
C THR A 53 21.22 1.69 7.56
N ALA A 54 20.87 0.41 7.58
CA ALA A 54 19.54 -0.11 7.86
C ALA A 54 19.42 -0.68 9.29
N SER A 55 20.29 -0.28 10.23
CA SER A 55 20.32 -0.89 11.56
C SER A 55 18.95 -0.85 12.24
N GLY A 56 18.36 -2.03 12.43
CA GLY A 56 17.05 -2.24 13.04
C GLY A 56 15.84 -1.91 12.15
N ILE A 57 16.03 -1.55 10.87
CA ILE A 57 14.93 -1.42 9.91
C ILE A 57 14.47 -2.82 9.48
N GLU A 58 13.19 -3.09 9.66
CA GLU A 58 12.53 -4.34 9.30
C GLU A 58 11.42 -4.11 8.27
N VAL A 59 11.43 -4.93 7.22
CA VAL A 59 10.39 -4.93 6.18
C VAL A 59 9.06 -5.34 6.79
N GLY A 60 8.00 -4.57 6.57
CA GLY A 60 6.66 -4.87 7.08
C GLY A 60 6.45 -4.59 8.57
N THR A 61 7.46 -4.05 9.26
CA THR A 61 7.35 -3.64 10.66
C THR A 61 7.68 -2.16 10.83
N THR A 62 8.78 -1.69 10.25
CA THR A 62 9.25 -0.31 10.44
C THR A 62 8.29 0.68 9.79
N LYS A 63 7.75 1.57 10.64
CA LYS A 63 6.81 2.60 10.24
C LYS A 63 7.53 3.86 9.75
N ILE A 64 6.89 4.59 8.84
CA ILE A 64 7.24 5.97 8.53
C ILE A 64 6.31 6.86 9.32
N LYS A 65 6.91 7.82 10.04
CA LYS A 65 6.19 8.80 10.84
C LYS A 65 6.47 10.21 10.37
N SER A 66 5.51 11.09 10.57
CA SER A 66 5.69 12.54 10.48
C SER A 66 4.96 13.17 11.64
N LEU A 67 5.65 13.94 12.48
CA LEU A 67 5.06 14.56 13.67
C LEU A 67 4.40 13.52 14.59
N ASP A 68 5.04 12.35 14.75
CA ASP A 68 4.55 11.16 15.48
C ASP A 68 3.29 10.46 14.92
N VAL A 69 2.84 10.84 13.73
CA VAL A 69 1.72 10.19 13.02
C VAL A 69 2.25 9.11 12.08
N ASP A 70 1.71 7.89 12.17
CA ASP A 70 1.99 6.79 11.24
C ASP A 70 1.45 7.12 9.84
N ILE A 71 2.35 7.38 8.88
CA ILE A 71 1.99 7.76 7.49
C ILE A 71 2.35 6.70 6.46
N GLY A 72 3.08 5.65 6.84
CA GLY A 72 3.48 4.60 5.92
C GLY A 72 4.32 3.51 6.57
N GLN A 73 4.85 2.61 5.74
CA GLN A 73 5.62 1.47 6.19
C GLN A 73 6.67 1.03 5.17
N VAL A 74 7.80 0.52 5.65
CA VAL A 74 8.86 -0.06 4.83
C VAL A 74 8.37 -1.35 4.16
N THR A 75 8.50 -1.42 2.84
CA THR A 75 8.09 -2.57 2.01
C THR A 75 9.27 -3.36 1.45
N LYS A 76 10.46 -2.74 1.37
CA LYS A 76 11.67 -3.41 0.87
C LYS A 76 12.93 -2.75 1.42
N VAL A 77 13.96 -3.56 1.68
CA VAL A 77 15.31 -3.09 2.00
C VAL A 77 16.29 -3.85 1.12
N VAL A 78 17.19 -3.13 0.45
CA VAL A 78 18.21 -3.69 -0.46
C VAL A 78 19.55 -3.02 -0.18
N ILE A 79 20.64 -3.77 -0.20
CA ILE A 79 22.00 -3.20 -0.09
C ILE A 79 22.35 -2.52 -1.41
N LYS A 80 22.94 -1.32 -1.36
CA LYS A 80 23.40 -0.62 -2.57
C LYS A 80 24.44 -1.48 -3.31
N PRO A 81 24.48 -1.46 -4.65
CA PRO A 81 25.50 -2.17 -5.42
C PRO A 81 26.95 -1.81 -5.02
N GLY A 82 27.19 -0.58 -4.55
CA GLY A 82 28.48 -0.11 -4.06
C GLY A 82 28.85 -0.51 -2.62
N LEU A 83 27.96 -1.24 -1.92
CA LEU A 83 28.12 -1.66 -0.52
C LEU A 83 28.35 -0.50 0.48
N ASP A 84 28.06 0.73 0.06
CA ASP A 84 28.25 1.98 0.82
C ASP A 84 26.96 2.44 1.53
N GLY A 85 25.89 1.67 1.43
CA GLY A 85 24.61 1.97 2.05
C GLY A 85 23.50 1.02 1.66
N VAL A 86 22.28 1.43 1.93
CA VAL A 86 21.05 0.68 1.74
C VAL A 86 20.00 1.53 1.02
N ILE A 87 19.21 0.88 0.18
CA ILE A 87 18.04 1.42 -0.50
C ILE A 87 16.82 0.88 0.22
N VAL A 88 16.05 1.76 0.83
CA VAL A 88 14.82 1.42 1.53
C VAL A 88 13.65 1.89 0.69
N THR A 89 12.79 0.95 0.28
CA THR A 89 11.51 1.26 -0.35
C THR A 89 10.42 1.19 0.71
N ALA A 90 9.54 2.17 0.71
CA ALA A 90 8.43 2.25 1.64
C ALA A 90 7.17 2.73 0.93
N ARG A 91 6.01 2.35 1.46
CA ARG A 91 4.70 2.70 0.92
C ARG A 91 3.97 3.60 1.91
N LEU A 92 3.45 4.71 1.43
CA LEU A 92 2.58 5.57 2.22
C LEU A 92 1.19 4.94 2.35
N ALA A 93 0.53 5.19 3.49
CA ALA A 93 -0.76 4.57 3.80
C ALA A 93 -1.94 5.21 3.04
N SER A 94 -1.78 6.44 2.55
CA SER A 94 -2.78 7.15 1.75
C SER A 94 -2.09 7.96 0.64
N PRO A 95 -2.72 8.15 -0.53
CA PRO A 95 -2.31 9.12 -1.54
C PRO A 95 -2.15 10.55 -1.00
N ASP A 96 -2.92 10.93 0.02
CA ASP A 96 -2.88 12.30 0.58
C ASP A 96 -1.51 12.68 1.18
N TYR A 97 -0.75 11.67 1.62
CA TYR A 97 0.60 11.87 2.16
C TYR A 97 1.65 12.19 1.08
N GLU A 98 1.31 12.07 -0.21
CA GLU A 98 2.17 12.53 -1.30
C GLU A 98 2.51 14.02 -1.16
N ALA A 99 1.61 14.83 -0.60
CA ALA A 99 1.85 16.24 -0.32
C ALA A 99 2.98 16.49 0.71
N LEU A 100 3.42 15.47 1.45
CA LEU A 100 4.57 15.52 2.36
C LEU A 100 5.90 15.26 1.64
N LEU A 101 5.87 14.73 0.41
CA LEU A 101 7.02 14.40 -0.41
C LEU A 101 7.39 15.59 -1.30
N ARG A 102 8.28 16.46 -0.82
CA ARG A 102 8.81 17.61 -1.55
C ARG A 102 10.30 17.42 -1.84
N GLU A 103 10.83 18.26 -2.71
CA GLU A 103 12.26 18.27 -3.05
C GLU A 103 13.16 18.45 -1.82
N ASP A 104 12.70 19.21 -0.83
CA ASP A 104 13.38 19.49 0.44
C ASP A 104 12.87 18.64 1.62
N THR A 105 12.10 17.58 1.35
CA THR A 105 11.69 16.63 2.39
C THR A 105 12.87 15.80 2.84
N VAL A 106 13.05 15.69 4.16
CA VAL A 106 14.17 14.98 4.77
C VAL A 106 13.66 13.75 5.48
N PHE A 107 14.40 12.65 5.32
CA PHE A 107 14.15 11.38 5.98
C PHE A 107 15.33 11.00 6.85
N TRP A 108 15.06 10.54 8.06
CA TRP A 108 16.10 9.97 8.93
C TRP A 108 15.56 8.83 9.77
N VAL A 109 16.45 7.93 10.18
CA VAL A 109 16.11 6.84 11.09
C VAL A 109 16.21 7.36 12.52
N VAL A 110 15.13 7.20 13.29
CA VAL A 110 15.12 7.44 14.72
C VAL A 110 15.27 6.11 15.44
N SER A 111 16.36 5.97 16.19
CA SER A 111 16.61 4.79 17.03
C SER A 111 16.59 5.19 18.51
N PRO A 112 15.88 4.45 19.37
CA PRO A 112 15.87 4.74 20.80
C PRO A 112 17.27 4.51 21.40
N GLN A 113 17.78 5.51 22.12
CA GLN A 113 19.04 5.41 22.88
C GLN A 113 18.74 4.91 24.29
N VAL A 114 19.39 3.83 24.72
CA VAL A 114 19.23 3.28 26.07
C VAL A 114 20.19 3.99 27.03
N THR A 115 19.67 4.95 27.79
CA THR A 115 20.43 5.59 28.86
C THR A 115 20.40 4.70 30.12
N ARG A 116 21.57 4.48 30.75
CA ARG A 116 21.72 3.64 31.96
C ARG A 116 21.02 4.22 33.22
N ALA A 117 20.39 5.37 33.13
CA ALA A 117 19.66 6.04 34.20
C ALA A 117 18.17 5.67 34.13
N GLY A 118 17.80 4.58 34.81
CA GLY A 118 16.48 4.26 35.37
C GLY A 118 15.20 4.62 34.60
N ILE A 119 14.42 3.58 34.26
CA ILE A 119 12.93 3.56 34.32
C ILE A 119 12.19 4.81 33.83
N SER A 120 12.51 5.26 32.62
CA SER A 120 11.65 6.06 31.75
C SER A 120 11.96 5.67 30.31
N GLY A 121 11.57 4.46 29.89
CA GLY A 121 11.99 3.95 28.58
C GLY A 121 11.50 2.57 28.13
N LEU A 122 10.77 1.81 28.96
CA LEU A 122 10.21 0.52 28.50
C LEU A 122 9.23 0.68 27.32
N HIS A 123 8.50 1.79 27.25
CA HIS A 123 7.56 2.09 26.16
C HIS A 123 8.28 2.32 24.81
N THR A 124 9.46 2.96 24.82
CA THR A 124 10.21 3.31 23.61
C THR A 124 11.12 2.17 23.12
N LEU A 125 11.61 1.33 24.04
CA LEU A 125 12.31 0.09 23.67
C LEU A 125 11.41 -0.91 22.94
N LEU A 126 10.12 -0.96 23.30
CA LEU A 126 9.14 -1.80 22.61
C LEU A 126 8.81 -1.30 21.20
N SER A 127 8.92 0.01 20.97
CA SER A 127 8.43 0.65 19.74
C SER A 127 9.36 0.43 18.53
N GLY A 128 10.60 0.00 18.77
CA GLY A 128 11.60 -0.22 17.74
C GLY A 128 12.04 1.07 17.02
N PRO A 129 13.02 0.97 16.12
CA PRO A 129 13.40 2.09 15.27
C PRO A 129 12.32 2.36 14.21
N TYR A 130 12.16 3.64 13.87
CA TYR A 130 11.23 4.10 12.83
C TYR A 130 11.92 5.11 11.93
N ILE A 131 11.32 5.40 10.78
CA ILE A 131 11.78 6.44 9.86
C ILE A 131 10.92 7.67 10.10
N GLU A 132 11.52 8.80 10.47
CA GLU A 132 10.81 10.07 10.56
C GLU A 132 10.96 10.83 9.23
N LEU A 133 9.87 11.46 8.81
CA LEU A 133 9.76 12.35 7.66
C LEU A 133 9.52 13.76 8.18
N TYR A 134 10.32 14.72 7.70
CA TYR A 134 10.02 16.14 7.86
C TYR A 134 9.64 16.76 6.52
N PRO A 135 8.42 17.28 6.38
CA PRO A 135 7.99 17.90 5.13
C PRO A 135 8.81 19.17 4.89
N GLY A 136 9.27 19.33 3.65
CA GLY A 136 9.94 20.53 3.21
C GLY A 136 9.11 21.81 3.39
N LYS A 137 9.79 22.94 3.59
CA LYS A 137 9.16 24.25 3.86
C LYS A 137 8.55 24.90 2.61
N ASN A 138 8.93 24.44 1.43
CA ASN A 138 8.55 25.07 0.16
C ASN A 138 7.10 24.79 -0.31
N GLY A 139 6.15 24.48 0.60
CA GLY A 139 4.77 24.21 0.21
C GLY A 139 3.67 24.51 1.21
N PHE A 140 3.98 25.02 2.41
CA PHE A 140 2.98 25.78 3.16
C PHE A 140 3.02 27.20 2.60
N LYS A 141 2.12 27.52 1.66
CA LYS A 141 1.70 28.91 1.49
C LYS A 141 1.18 29.35 2.85
N SER A 142 2.00 30.10 3.57
CA SER A 142 1.58 30.79 4.78
C SER A 142 0.32 31.55 4.41
N VAL A 143 -0.83 31.15 4.95
CA VAL A 143 -2.00 32.01 4.94
C VAL A 143 -1.59 33.14 5.86
N THR A 144 -1.09 34.23 5.26
CA THR A 144 -0.79 35.47 5.96
C THR A 144 -2.07 35.92 6.64
N GLY A 145 -2.18 35.64 7.93
CA GLY A 145 -3.21 36.21 8.79
C GLY A 145 -2.93 37.70 8.94
N ASN A 146 -3.79 38.51 8.34
CA ASN A 146 -3.83 39.94 8.56
C ASN A 146 -4.71 40.19 9.80
N GLY A 147 -4.12 40.76 10.85
CA GLY A 147 -4.78 41.20 12.07
C GLY A 147 -3.95 42.29 12.72
#